data_AF-A0A968D397-F1
#
_entry.id   AF-A0A968D397-F1
#
_cell.length_a   1.000
_cell.length_b   1.000
_cell.length_c   1.000
_cell.angle_alpha   90.00
_cell.angle_beta   90.00
_cell.angle_gamma   90.00
#
_symmetry.space_group_name_H-M   'P 1'
#
loop_
_entity.id
_entity.type
_entity.pdbx_description
1 polymer ?
#
loop_
_entity_poly.entity_id
_entity_poly.type
_entity_poly.pdbx_seq_one_letter_code
_entity_poly.pdbx_strand_id
1 'polypeptide(L)'
;MQTFNWVAILLLVGAAHGLFLAVTLFNLRRGNGTANRIFALILTVFAISIVLHTLAYTHQHLLQYPHLSKIEPTLLFLFGPLFYFYIKAMTTSTFKLRKQHGLHFIPFLICVAYLTPYYLQSAEAKIRHILADHGG
;
A
#
# COMPACT_ATOMS: atom_id res chain seq x y z
N MET A 1 -4.78 -27.10 -14.00
CA MET A 1 -3.50 -26.62 -14.57
C MET A 1 -3.34 -25.17 -14.13
N GLN A 2 -2.33 -24.86 -13.32
CA GLN A 2 -2.03 -23.47 -12.94
C GLN A 2 -1.69 -22.71 -14.22
N THR A 3 -2.58 -21.85 -14.67
CA THR A 3 -2.29 -20.90 -15.74
C THR A 3 -1.17 -20.00 -15.26
N PHE A 4 -0.08 -19.97 -16.04
CA PHE A 4 1.05 -19.09 -15.82
C PHE A 4 0.54 -17.65 -15.75
N ASN A 5 0.64 -17.01 -14.57
CA ASN A 5 0.05 -15.70 -14.34
C ASN A 5 0.98 -14.58 -14.82
N TRP A 6 1.04 -14.39 -16.13
CA TRP A 6 1.82 -13.32 -16.78
C TRP A 6 1.46 -11.93 -16.23
N VAL A 7 0.21 -11.73 -15.82
CA VAL A 7 -0.24 -10.46 -15.21
C VAL A 7 0.48 -10.22 -13.89
N ALA A 8 0.60 -11.23 -13.02
CA ALA A 8 1.35 -11.12 -11.78
C ALA A 8 2.82 -10.76 -12.03
N ILE A 9 3.45 -11.36 -13.04
CA ILE A 9 4.85 -11.03 -13.41
C ILE A 9 4.96 -9.58 -13.86
N LEU A 10 4.07 -9.13 -14.75
CA LEU A 10 4.04 -7.74 -15.22
C LEU A 10 3.83 -6.75 -14.06
N LEU A 11 2.92 -7.07 -13.15
CA LEU A 11 2.67 -6.26 -11.95
C LEU A 11 3.91 -6.19 -11.05
N LEU A 12 4.58 -7.32 -10.78
CA LEU A 12 5.80 -7.37 -9.96
C LEU A 12 6.96 -6.60 -10.60
N VAL A 13 7.14 -6.69 -11.92
CA VAL A 13 8.12 -5.87 -12.65
C VAL A 13 7.78 -4.39 -12.55
N GLY A 14 6.51 -4.04 -12.68
CA GLY A 14 6.01 -2.68 -12.46
C GLY A 14 6.30 -2.17 -11.04
N ALA A 15 6.07 -3.00 -10.01
CA ALA A 15 6.36 -2.67 -8.62
C ALA A 15 7.87 -2.46 -8.39
N ALA A 16 8.73 -3.31 -8.95
CA ALA A 16 10.18 -3.17 -8.86
C ALA A 16 10.66 -1.86 -9.53
N HIS A 17 10.14 -1.54 -10.71
CA HIS A 17 10.44 -0.27 -11.38
C HIS A 17 9.94 0.93 -10.56
N GLY A 18 8.73 0.84 -9.99
CA GLY A 18 8.18 1.87 -9.09
C GLY A 18 9.07 2.12 -7.88
N LEU A 19 9.60 1.07 -7.24
CA LEU A 19 10.55 1.20 -6.13
C LEU A 19 11.88 1.83 -6.55
N PHE A 20 12.42 1.43 -7.71
CA PHE A 20 13.61 2.07 -8.26
C PHE A 20 13.41 3.59 -8.46
N LEU A 21 12.26 3.97 -9.03
CA LEU A 21 11.90 5.36 -9.21
C LEU A 21 11.69 6.09 -7.87
N ALA A 22 11.06 5.42 -6.89
CA ALA A 22 10.87 5.97 -5.54
C ALA A 22 12.22 6.30 -4.88
N VAL A 23 13.19 5.39 -4.92
CA VAL A 23 14.54 5.63 -4.39
C VAL A 23 15.22 6.77 -5.12
N THR A 24 15.10 6.82 -6.45
CA THR A 24 15.68 7.88 -7.26
C THR A 24 15.10 9.25 -6.90
N LEU A 25 13.78 9.37 -6.82
CA LEU A 25 13.07 10.61 -6.48
C LEU A 25 13.34 11.07 -5.05
N PHE A 26 13.45 10.13 -4.11
CA PHE A 26 13.75 10.46 -2.71
C PHE A 26 15.13 11.13 -2.58
N ASN A 27 16.10 10.71 -3.40
CA ASN A 27 17.45 11.26 -3.44
C ASN A 27 17.61 12.46 -4.40
N LEU A 28 16.60 12.75 -5.22
CA LEU A 28 16.65 13.81 -6.23
C LEU A 28 16.60 15.19 -5.57
N ARG A 29 17.71 15.93 -5.68
CA ARG A 29 17.86 17.29 -5.13
C ARG A 29 17.37 18.40 -6.07
N ARG A 30 17.01 18.07 -7.30
CA ARG A 30 16.53 19.02 -8.31
C ARG A 30 15.00 19.12 -8.28
N GLY A 31 14.47 20.32 -8.57
CA GLY A 31 13.04 20.58 -8.63
C GLY A 31 12.37 20.67 -7.25
N ASN A 32 11.09 20.32 -7.17
CA ASN A 32 10.32 20.39 -5.94
C ASN A 32 10.56 19.15 -5.06
N GLY A 33 11.51 19.26 -4.13
CA GLY A 33 11.88 18.16 -3.24
C GLY A 33 10.72 17.63 -2.39
N THR A 34 9.75 18.47 -2.02
CA THR A 34 8.55 18.02 -1.28
C THR A 34 7.68 17.12 -2.15
N ALA A 35 7.38 17.55 -3.39
CA ALA A 35 6.59 16.76 -4.32
C ALA A 35 7.29 15.44 -4.68
N ASN A 36 8.60 15.48 -4.93
CA ASN A 36 9.39 14.27 -5.24
C ASN A 36 9.31 13.24 -4.11
N ARG A 37 9.43 13.66 -2.86
CA ARG A 37 9.32 12.77 -1.69
C ARG A 37 7.92 12.20 -1.52
N ILE A 38 6.88 13.01 -1.71
CA ILE A 38 5.49 12.52 -1.64
C ILE A 38 5.23 11.52 -2.76
N PHE A 39 5.71 11.79 -3.98
CA PHE A 39 5.55 10.87 -5.09
C PHE A 39 6.32 9.56 -4.88
N ALA A 40 7.53 9.62 -4.32
CA ALA A 40 8.27 8.44 -3.89
C ALA A 40 7.48 7.59 -2.86
N LEU A 41 6.80 8.23 -1.91
CA LEU A 41 5.91 7.54 -0.98
C LEU A 41 4.72 6.88 -1.68
N ILE A 42 4.07 7.57 -2.63
CA ILE A 42 2.98 6.99 -3.44
C ILE A 42 3.46 5.74 -4.16
N LEU A 43 4.61 5.81 -4.85
CA LEU A 43 5.20 4.68 -5.56
C LEU A 43 5.53 3.51 -4.63
N THR A 44 6.02 3.80 -3.43
CA THR A 44 6.33 2.79 -2.41
C THR A 44 5.06 2.09 -1.93
N VAL A 45 4.01 2.85 -1.59
CA VAL A 45 2.72 2.28 -1.18
C VAL A 45 2.13 1.45 -2.31
N PHE A 46 2.20 1.93 -3.56
CA PHE A 46 1.73 1.20 -4.73
C PHE A 46 2.47 -0.13 -4.95
N ALA A 47 3.80 -0.13 -4.82
CA ALA A 47 4.59 -1.35 -4.93
C ALA A 47 4.25 -2.35 -3.82
N ILE A 48 4.07 -1.90 -2.57
CA ILE A 48 3.66 -2.76 -1.46
C ILE A 48 2.26 -3.33 -1.73
N SER A 49 1.30 -2.50 -2.17
CA SER A 49 -0.05 -2.96 -2.52
C SER A 49 -0.03 -4.03 -3.62
N ILE A 50 0.79 -3.87 -4.66
CA ILE A 50 0.93 -4.89 -5.73
C ILE A 50 1.46 -6.21 -5.17
N VAL A 51 2.51 -6.17 -4.34
CA VAL A 51 3.10 -7.38 -3.75
C VAL A 51 2.07 -8.09 -2.87
N LEU A 52 1.39 -7.35 -2.00
CA LEU A 52 0.35 -7.91 -1.13
C LEU A 52 -0.82 -8.49 -1.93
N HIS A 53 -1.27 -7.79 -2.98
CA HIS A 53 -2.33 -8.27 -3.85
C HIS A 53 -1.93 -9.56 -4.57
N THR A 54 -0.70 -9.63 -5.07
CA THR A 54 -0.17 -10.81 -5.77
C THR A 54 -0.02 -12.00 -4.81
N LEU A 55 0.40 -11.76 -3.56
CA LEU A 55 0.45 -12.79 -2.51
C LEU A 55 -0.95 -13.26 -2.09
N ALA A 56 -1.95 -12.37 -2.10
CA ALA A 56 -3.33 -12.70 -1.77
C ALA A 56 -4.08 -13.40 -2.92
N TYR A 57 -3.56 -13.33 -4.15
CA TYR A 57 -4.24 -13.84 -5.35
C TYR A 57 -4.51 -15.35 -5.30
N THR A 58 -3.64 -16.11 -4.63
CA THR A 58 -3.78 -17.56 -4.47
C THR A 58 -4.07 -17.89 -3.02
N HIS A 59 -5.20 -18.55 -2.77
CA HIS A 59 -5.62 -18.96 -1.42
C HIS A 59 -4.50 -19.68 -0.65
N GLN A 60 -3.70 -20.51 -1.33
CA GLN A 60 -2.59 -21.23 -0.71
C GLN A 60 -1.52 -20.28 -0.12
N HIS A 61 -1.21 -19.17 -0.79
CA HIS A 61 -0.24 -18.20 -0.29
C HIS A 61 -0.83 -17.34 0.85
N LEU A 62 -2.10 -16.99 0.76
CA LEU A 62 -2.79 -16.28 1.84
C LEU A 62 -2.90 -17.14 3.12
N LEU A 63 -3.04 -18.46 2.98
CA LEU A 63 -3.01 -19.41 4.09
C LEU A 63 -1.60 -19.59 4.69
N GLN A 64 -0.54 -19.47 3.88
CA GLN A 64 0.86 -19.47 4.36
C GLN A 64 1.22 -18.19 5.11
N TYR A 65 0.67 -17.05 4.68
CA TYR A 65 0.95 -15.74 5.26
C TYR A 65 -0.35 -15.04 5.72
N PRO A 66 -1.10 -15.61 6.68
CA PRO A 66 -2.41 -15.10 7.07
C PRO A 66 -2.33 -13.75 7.78
N HIS A 67 -1.16 -13.31 8.23
CA HIS A 67 -0.97 -11.98 8.81
C HIS A 67 -0.92 -10.86 7.76
N LEU A 68 -0.68 -11.20 6.48
CA LEU A 68 -0.68 -10.23 5.38
C LEU A 68 -2.10 -9.96 4.86
N SER A 69 -3.08 -10.77 5.28
CA SER A 69 -4.47 -10.56 4.93
C SER A 69 -4.96 -9.21 5.49
N LYS A 70 -5.82 -8.56 4.72
CA LYS A 70 -6.41 -7.26 5.08
C LYS A 70 -5.40 -6.13 5.32
N ILE A 71 -4.11 -6.26 4.94
CA ILE A 71 -3.17 -5.12 4.95
C ILE A 71 -3.38 -4.21 3.73
N GLU A 72 -3.48 -4.80 2.53
CA GLU A 72 -3.64 -4.04 1.28
C GLU A 72 -4.90 -3.15 1.28
N PRO A 73 -6.08 -3.61 1.72
CA PRO A 73 -7.27 -2.76 1.83
C PRO A 73 -7.09 -1.56 2.74
N THR A 74 -6.24 -1.66 3.77
CA THR A 74 -5.93 -0.55 4.68
C THR A 74 -5.03 0.48 4.01
N LEU A 75 -4.06 0.04 3.20
CA LEU A 75 -3.19 0.94 2.43
C LEU A 75 -3.97 1.81 1.42
N LEU A 76 -5.15 1.37 0.98
CA LEU A 76 -6.02 2.14 0.09
C LEU A 76 -6.30 3.55 0.64
N PHE A 77 -6.46 3.68 1.96
CA PHE A 77 -6.73 4.95 2.64
C PHE A 77 -5.53 5.91 2.67
N LEU A 78 -4.33 5.46 2.29
CA LEU A 78 -3.16 6.33 2.15
C LEU A 78 -3.14 7.04 0.79
N PHE A 79 -3.72 6.46 -0.27
CA PHE A 79 -3.63 7.06 -1.60
C PHE A 79 -4.29 8.44 -1.66
N GLY A 80 -5.50 8.59 -1.12
CA GLY A 80 -6.21 9.88 -1.08
C GLY A 80 -5.37 11.04 -0.52
N PRO A 81 -4.91 10.98 0.74
CA PRO A 81 -4.07 12.04 1.31
C PRO A 81 -2.74 12.23 0.57
N LEU A 82 -2.08 11.14 0.16
CA LEU A 82 -0.81 11.23 -0.56
C LEU A 82 -0.96 11.94 -1.91
N PHE A 83 -1.97 11.57 -2.71
CA PHE A 83 -2.26 12.23 -3.99
C PHE A 83 -2.67 13.69 -3.79
N TYR A 84 -3.50 13.99 -2.80
CA TYR A 84 -3.86 15.37 -2.46
C TYR A 84 -2.62 16.23 -2.16
N PHE A 85 -1.72 15.74 -1.30
CA PHE A 85 -0.50 16.48 -0.97
C PHE A 85 0.49 16.56 -2.12
N TYR A 86 0.56 15.53 -2.97
CA TYR A 86 1.38 15.56 -4.18
C TYR A 86 0.92 16.66 -5.12
N ILE A 87 -0.38 16.70 -5.45
CA ILE A 87 -0.97 17.72 -6.32
C ILE A 87 -0.75 19.11 -5.72
N LYS A 88 -1.01 19.28 -4.42
CA LYS A 88 -0.82 20.56 -3.74
C LYS A 88 0.64 21.01 -3.73
N ALA A 89 1.58 20.09 -3.53
CA ALA A 89 3.00 20.37 -3.63
C ALA A 89 3.39 20.82 -5.05
N MET A 90 2.78 20.24 -6.09
CA MET A 90 3.08 20.58 -7.48
C MET A 90 2.46 21.91 -7.92
N THR A 91 1.26 22.24 -7.47
CA THR A 91 0.54 23.45 -7.89
C THR A 91 0.83 24.66 -7.02
N THR A 92 1.32 24.47 -5.80
CA THR A 92 1.59 25.55 -4.84
C THR A 92 3.08 25.58 -4.45
N SER A 93 3.82 26.53 -5.02
CA SER A 93 5.28 26.64 -4.82
C SER A 93 5.71 26.84 -3.36
N THR A 94 4.84 27.43 -2.53
CA THR A 94 5.10 27.68 -1.10
C THR A 94 4.66 26.53 -0.18
N PHE A 95 4.07 25.46 -0.75
CA PHE A 95 3.56 24.35 0.06
C PHE A 95 4.68 23.59 0.77
N LYS A 96 4.47 23.38 2.08
CA LYS A 96 5.32 22.53 2.92
C LYS A 96 4.41 21.66 3.79
N LEU A 97 4.82 20.41 4.02
CA LEU A 97 4.13 19.53 4.94
C LEU A 97 4.23 20.08 6.38
N ARG A 98 3.10 20.11 7.09
CA ARG A 98 2.97 20.59 8.46
C ARG A 98 2.25 19.52 9.30
N LYS A 99 2.43 19.54 10.62
CA LYS A 99 1.80 18.57 11.54
C LYS A 99 0.28 18.48 11.37
N GLN A 100 -0.40 19.62 11.14
CA GLN A 100 -1.84 19.68 10.89
C GLN A 100 -2.31 18.86 9.68
N HIS A 101 -1.44 18.65 8.69
CA HIS A 101 -1.76 17.82 7.52
C HIS A 101 -1.87 16.34 7.89
N GLY A 102 -1.36 15.93 9.07
CA GLY A 102 -1.52 14.59 9.62
C GLY A 102 -2.99 14.18 9.78
N LEU A 103 -3.91 15.14 9.94
CA LEU A 103 -5.35 14.86 10.06
C LEU A 103 -5.94 14.18 8.81
N HIS A 104 -5.35 14.37 7.62
CA HIS A 104 -5.82 13.69 6.41
C HIS A 104 -5.55 12.17 6.43
N PHE A 105 -4.73 11.68 7.36
CA PHE A 105 -4.49 10.25 7.57
C PHE A 105 -5.45 9.63 8.61
N ILE A 106 -6.40 10.40 9.16
CA ILE A 106 -7.43 9.88 10.08
C ILE A 106 -8.19 8.69 9.50
N PRO A 107 -8.66 8.68 8.23
CA PRO A 107 -9.36 7.52 7.67
C PRO A 107 -8.52 6.24 7.70
N PHE A 108 -7.21 6.36 7.42
CA PHE A 108 -6.27 5.24 7.53
C PHE A 108 -6.16 4.76 8.98
N LEU A 109 -5.99 5.67 9.94
CA LEU A 109 -5.88 5.32 11.37
C LEU A 109 -7.17 4.69 11.91
N ILE A 110 -8.34 5.17 11.50
CA ILE A 110 -9.64 4.58 11.85
C ILE A 110 -9.73 3.15 11.30
N CYS A 111 -9.32 2.93 10.05
CA CYS A 111 -9.31 1.59 9.44
C CYS A 111 -8.37 0.64 10.19
N VAL A 112 -7.15 1.09 10.53
CA VAL A 112 -6.19 0.31 11.33
C VAL A 112 -6.77 -0.01 12.71
N ALA A 113 -7.36 0.97 13.40
CA ALA A 113 -7.97 0.77 14.71
C ALA A 113 -9.12 -0.24 14.65
N TYR A 114 -9.99 -0.13 13.63
CA TYR A 114 -11.08 -1.06 13.39
C TYR A 114 -10.59 -2.50 13.12
N LEU A 115 -9.49 -2.66 12.37
CA LEU A 115 -8.87 -3.96 12.08
C LEU A 115 -7.91 -4.46 13.16
N THR A 116 -7.63 -3.67 14.20
CA THR A 116 -6.71 -4.05 15.28
C THR A 116 -7.11 -5.38 15.94
N PRO A 117 -8.39 -5.63 16.29
CA PRO A 117 -8.79 -6.93 16.84
C PRO A 117 -8.45 -8.08 15.90
N TYR A 118 -8.62 -7.90 14.59
CA TYR A 118 -8.25 -8.89 13.58
C TYR A 118 -6.73 -9.08 13.51
N TYR A 119 -5.95 -7.99 13.49
CA TYR A 119 -4.49 -8.08 13.43
C TYR A 119 -3.87 -8.80 14.64
N LEU A 120 -4.48 -8.68 15.81
CA LEU A 120 -4.06 -9.34 17.04
C LEU A 120 -4.47 -10.83 17.13
N GLN A 121 -5.32 -11.32 16.23
CA GLN A 121 -5.67 -12.75 16.19
C GLN A 121 -4.46 -13.63 15.83
N SER A 122 -4.49 -14.88 16.31
CA SER A 122 -3.52 -15.91 15.93
C SER A 122 -3.64 -16.28 14.45
N ALA A 123 -2.59 -16.90 13.91
CA ALA A 123 -2.56 -17.37 12.53
C ALA A 123 -3.72 -18.34 12.24
N GLU A 124 -4.05 -19.25 13.17
CA GLU A 124 -5.11 -20.24 13.01
C GLU A 124 -6.49 -19.58 12.95
N ALA A 125 -6.73 -18.56 13.79
CA ALA A 125 -7.98 -17.81 13.76
C ALA A 125 -8.16 -17.07 12.44
N LYS A 126 -7.09 -16.43 11.93
CA LYS A 126 -7.12 -15.76 10.63
C LYS A 126 -7.32 -16.74 9.47
N ILE A 127 -6.68 -17.91 9.52
CA ILE A 127 -6.89 -19.00 8.54
C ILE A 127 -8.35 -19.43 8.52
N ARG A 128 -9.00 -19.61 9.69
CA ARG A 128 -10.43 -19.95 9.74
C ARG A 128 -11.30 -18.87 9.08
N HIS A 129 -11.02 -17.59 9.34
CA HIS A 129 -11.72 -16.49 8.67
C HIS A 129 -11.50 -16.51 7.15
N ILE A 130 -10.27 -16.75 6.69
CA ILE A 130 -9.95 -16.85 5.26
C ILE A 130 -10.69 -18.03 4.62
N LEU A 131 -10.76 -19.19 5.28
CA LEU A 131 -11.48 -20.35 4.76
C LEU A 131 -13.00 -20.12 4.73
N ALA A 132 -13.57 -19.43 5.72
CA ALA A 132 -14.98 -19.06 5.75
C ALA A 132 -15.36 -18.05 4.66
N ASP A 133 -14.51 -17.05 4.40
CA ASP A 133 -14.72 -16.03 3.36
C ASP A 133 -14.70 -16.62 1.93
N HIS A 134 -14.10 -17.81 1.74
CA HIS A 134 -13.84 -18.40 0.42
C HIS A 134 -14.42 -19.82 0.23
N GLY A 135 -15.13 -20.35 1.23
CA GLY A 135 -15.63 -21.73 1.28
C GLY A 135 -17.15 -21.84 1.17
N GLY A 136 -17.77 -21.10 0.25
CA GLY A 136 -19.16 -21.24 -0.18
C GLY A 136 -19.26 -21.60 -1.66
#